data_AF-A0A6A6I6L0-F1
#
_entry.id   AF-A0A6A6I6L0-F1
#
_cell.length_a   1.000
_cell.length_b   1.000
_cell.length_c   1.000
_cell.angle_alpha   90.00
_cell.angle_beta   90.00
_cell.angle_gamma   90.00
#
_symmetry.space_group_name_H-M   'P 1'
#
loop_
_entity.id
_entity.type
_entity.pdbx_description
1 polymer ?
#
loop_
_entity_poly.entity_id
_entity_poly.type
_entity_poly.pdbx_seq_one_letter_code
_entity_poly.pdbx_strand_id
1 'polypeptide(L)'
;MVFDFPDTARFLTPEEKLRALRRLRADNQAPAEQEKLSRKYVFAACKDWKTWAYALQYMGVLCPLYSFSLFLPTILLGMGYQGTKAQLMSVPPYAVAAAMTVFIGWLADRTKWRGYCNMVISFIGCVGFAMLLATQNPRIQYAGTFLGAMGIYPCVPNTLSWASNNVEGVYKRGVMVGIVVGWGNMNGVISSNIYFPREKPKYTTGHATVLAFMFACLFGGTILTHFLLKRENSLRKAGKRDHWVEDKSQEEIRMLGDCRPDFIYTT
;
A
#
# COMPACT_ATOMS: atom_id res chain seq x y z
N MET A 1 16.05 1.29 22.46
CA MET A 1 15.64 2.70 22.42
C MET A 1 15.47 3.08 20.95
N VAL A 2 14.26 3.46 20.56
CA VAL A 2 13.97 4.01 19.23
C VAL A 2 14.07 5.53 19.35
N PHE A 3 14.86 6.16 18.48
CA PHE A 3 14.97 7.62 18.40
C PHE A 3 14.18 8.08 17.18
N ASP A 4 13.25 9.03 17.36
CA ASP A 4 12.32 9.46 16.30
C ASP A 4 13.01 10.27 15.20
N PHE A 5 14.13 10.93 15.52
CA PHE A 5 14.88 11.76 14.58
C PHE A 5 16.41 11.64 14.74
N PRO A 6 17.20 11.83 13.67
CA PRO A 6 18.66 11.66 13.71
C PRO A 6 19.38 12.66 14.62
N ASP A 7 18.80 13.85 14.84
CA ASP A 7 19.31 14.87 15.75
C ASP A 7 19.34 14.38 17.21
N THR A 8 18.27 13.70 17.64
CA THR A 8 18.11 13.12 18.98
C THR A 8 18.83 11.77 19.16
N ALA A 9 19.25 11.12 18.07
CA ALA A 9 19.92 9.83 18.11
C ALA A 9 21.31 9.92 18.78
N ARG A 10 21.51 9.20 19.88
CA ARG A 10 22.79 9.20 20.62
C ARG A 10 23.89 8.32 20.00
N PHE A 11 23.52 7.43 19.08
CA PHE A 11 24.44 6.47 18.45
C PHE A 11 25.08 6.96 17.15
N LEU A 12 24.63 8.10 16.60
CA LEU A 12 25.16 8.66 15.36
C LEU A 12 26.24 9.71 15.67
N THR A 13 27.34 9.67 14.92
CA THR A 13 28.33 10.74 14.91
C THR A 13 27.75 12.04 14.32
N PRO A 14 28.30 13.22 14.64
CA PRO A 14 27.81 14.50 14.11
C PRO A 14 27.71 14.51 12.57
N GLU A 15 28.66 13.89 11.87
CA GLU A 15 28.65 13.80 10.41
C GLU A 15 27.52 12.90 9.87
N GLU A 16 27.28 11.76 10.52
CA GLU A 16 26.19 10.84 10.15
C GLU A 16 24.82 11.48 10.39
N LYS A 17 24.67 12.22 11.50
CA LYS A 17 23.46 13.02 11.76
C LYS A 17 23.21 14.02 10.65
N LEU A 18 24.26 14.73 10.24
CA LEU A 18 24.14 15.74 9.20
C LEU A 18 23.82 15.12 7.83
N ARG A 19 24.41 13.96 7.50
CA ARG A 19 24.06 13.18 6.30
C ARG A 19 22.61 12.69 6.33
N ALA A 20 22.14 12.18 7.46
CA ALA A 20 20.76 11.72 7.63
C ALA A 20 19.76 12.88 7.51
N LEU A 21 20.05 14.03 8.13
CA LEU A 21 19.24 15.24 8.01
C LEU A 21 19.20 15.80 6.59
N ARG A 22 20.33 15.77 5.86
CA ARG A 22 20.35 16.15 4.44
C ARG A 22 19.46 15.24 3.59
N ARG A 23 19.49 13.92 3.82
CA ARG A 23 18.60 12.97 3.13
C ARG A 23 17.13 13.23 3.45
N LEU A 24 16.80 13.40 4.73
CA LEU A 24 15.44 13.77 5.16
C LEU A 24 14.96 15.07 4.50
N ARG A 25 15.83 16.10 4.38
CA ARG A 25 15.48 17.35 3.68
C ARG A 25 15.28 17.11 2.18
N ALA A 26 16.14 16.32 1.53
CA ALA A 26 16.03 16.00 0.12
C ALA A 26 14.74 15.21 -0.22
N ASP A 27 14.27 14.37 0.71
CA ASP A 27 13.02 13.62 0.57
C ASP A 27 11.79 14.41 1.04
N ASN A 28 11.91 15.71 1.35
CA ASN A 28 10.85 16.56 1.92
C ASN A 28 10.24 15.96 3.21
N GLN A 29 11.06 15.24 3.99
CA GLN A 29 10.68 14.57 5.24
C GLN A 29 11.30 15.21 6.48
N ALA A 30 12.06 16.29 6.34
CA ALA A 30 12.65 16.96 7.48
C ALA A 30 11.56 17.55 8.38
N PRO A 31 11.68 17.41 9.71
CA PRO A 31 10.77 18.10 10.63
C PRO A 31 10.86 19.60 10.37
N ALA A 32 9.72 20.26 10.23
CA ALA A 32 9.65 21.69 10.49
C ALA A 32 9.99 21.86 11.98
N GLU A 33 11.06 22.61 12.26
CA GLU A 33 11.49 22.91 13.63
C GLU A 33 10.25 23.35 14.44
N GLN A 34 9.89 22.60 15.48
CA GLN A 34 8.83 22.89 16.45
C GLN A 34 7.34 22.65 16.06
N GLU A 35 7.00 21.81 15.08
CA GLU A 35 5.59 21.42 14.94
C GLU A 35 5.17 20.44 16.05
N LYS A 36 4.18 20.81 16.89
CA LYS A 36 3.48 19.86 17.78
C LYS A 36 2.31 19.25 17.01
N LEU A 37 1.94 18.00 17.33
CA LEU A 37 0.74 17.36 16.79
C LEU A 37 -0.48 18.26 17.04
N SER A 38 -0.94 18.94 16.00
CA SER A 38 -2.11 19.79 16.02
C SER A 38 -3.29 19.10 15.35
N ARG A 39 -4.50 19.34 15.87
CA ARG A 39 -5.75 18.88 15.25
C ARG A 39 -5.83 19.29 13.78
N LYS A 40 -5.19 20.40 13.40
CA LYS A 40 -5.10 20.88 12.01
C LYS A 40 -4.54 19.81 11.05
N TYR A 41 -3.46 19.12 11.42
CA TYR A 41 -2.87 18.06 10.56
C TYR A 41 -3.78 16.84 10.44
N VAL A 42 -4.54 16.53 11.49
CA VAL A 42 -5.52 15.43 11.46
C VAL A 42 -6.64 15.75 10.47
N PHE A 43 -7.24 16.93 10.57
CA PHE A 43 -8.27 17.36 9.62
C PHE A 43 -7.73 17.52 8.20
N ALA A 44 -6.48 17.98 8.04
CA ALA A 44 -5.83 18.07 6.74
C ALA A 44 -5.64 16.68 6.10
N ALA A 45 -5.22 15.68 6.88
CA ALA A 45 -5.10 14.30 6.39
C ALA A 45 -6.48 13.70 6.04
N CYS A 46 -7.51 13.92 6.87
CA CYS A 46 -8.85 13.40 6.62
C CYS A 46 -9.54 14.05 5.40
N LYS A 47 -9.26 15.33 5.12
CA LYS A 47 -9.82 16.04 3.95
C LYS A 47 -9.05 15.75 2.65
N ASP A 48 -7.86 15.18 2.75
CA ASP A 48 -7.06 14.84 1.57
C ASP A 48 -7.67 13.63 0.86
N TRP A 49 -8.04 13.81 -0.41
CA TRP A 49 -8.58 12.74 -1.24
C TRP A 49 -7.59 11.58 -1.39
N LYS A 50 -6.28 11.87 -1.33
CA LYS A 50 -5.22 10.86 -1.43
C LYS A 50 -5.32 9.84 -0.29
N THR A 51 -5.64 10.28 0.93
CA THR A 51 -5.82 9.40 2.09
C THR A 51 -6.86 8.32 1.81
N TRP A 52 -8.00 8.71 1.25
CA TRP A 52 -9.09 7.78 0.95
C TRP A 52 -8.82 6.93 -0.29
N ALA A 53 -8.14 7.47 -1.29
CA ALA A 53 -7.68 6.71 -2.46
C ALA A 53 -6.72 5.59 -2.05
N TYR A 54 -5.73 5.90 -1.21
CA TYR A 54 -4.80 4.89 -0.66
C TYR A 54 -5.49 3.95 0.33
N ALA A 55 -6.46 4.42 1.13
CA ALA A 55 -7.24 3.55 2.02
C ALA A 55 -8.06 2.53 1.22
N LEU A 56 -8.69 2.95 0.12
CA LEU A 56 -9.42 2.06 -0.79
C LEU A 56 -8.47 1.02 -1.43
N GLN A 57 -7.32 1.48 -1.91
CA GLN A 57 -6.30 0.59 -2.48
C GLN A 57 -5.79 -0.43 -1.46
N TYR A 58 -5.51 0.02 -0.23
CA TYR A 58 -4.99 -0.82 0.84
C TYR A 58 -6.03 -1.84 1.34
N MET A 59 -7.31 -1.47 1.35
CA MET A 59 -8.43 -2.39 1.52
C MET A 59 -8.44 -3.50 0.45
N GLY A 60 -8.19 -3.14 -0.81
CA GLY A 60 -8.05 -4.08 -1.93
C GLY A 60 -6.85 -5.03 -1.82
N VAL A 61 -5.90 -4.79 -0.90
CA VAL A 61 -4.80 -5.71 -0.59
C VAL A 61 -5.08 -6.53 0.66
N LEU A 62 -5.55 -5.89 1.74
CA LEU A 62 -5.70 -6.56 3.04
C LEU A 62 -6.86 -7.54 3.08
N CYS A 63 -7.99 -7.23 2.42
CA CYS A 63 -9.11 -8.17 2.32
C CYS A 63 -8.65 -9.50 1.66
N PRO A 64 -8.02 -9.49 0.46
CA PRO A 64 -7.43 -10.69 -0.12
C PRO A 64 -6.35 -11.35 0.75
N LEU A 65 -5.51 -10.59 1.46
CA LEU A 65 -4.44 -11.13 2.31
C LEU A 65 -4.99 -12.00 3.44
N TYR A 66 -6.02 -11.53 4.14
CA TYR A 66 -6.64 -12.30 5.22
C TYR A 66 -7.40 -13.51 4.66
N SER A 67 -8.16 -13.32 3.58
CA SER A 67 -8.87 -14.39 2.88
C SER A 67 -7.93 -15.50 2.37
N PHE A 68 -6.77 -15.13 1.83
CA PHE A 68 -5.73 -16.05 1.39
C PHE A 68 -5.25 -16.95 2.53
N SER A 69 -4.99 -16.35 3.69
CA SER A 69 -4.53 -17.08 4.89
C SER A 69 -5.58 -18.05 5.41
N LEU A 70 -6.87 -17.73 5.29
CA LEU A 70 -7.98 -18.61 5.70
C LEU A 70 -8.17 -19.80 4.75
N PHE A 71 -7.96 -19.59 3.45
CA PHE A 71 -8.28 -20.58 2.42
C PHE A 71 -7.12 -21.50 2.05
N LEU A 72 -5.87 -21.03 2.12
CA LEU A 72 -4.70 -21.85 1.78
C LEU A 72 -4.68 -23.21 2.50
N PRO A 73 -4.97 -23.32 3.83
CA PRO A 73 -5.06 -24.62 4.50
C PRO A 73 -6.16 -25.51 3.93
N THR A 74 -7.29 -24.93 3.52
CA THR A 74 -8.44 -25.67 2.97
C THR A 74 -8.10 -26.31 1.62
N ILE A 75 -7.36 -25.62 0.74
CA ILE A 75 -6.88 -26.21 -0.53
C ILE A 75 -5.96 -27.39 -0.25
N LEU A 76 -5.03 -27.22 0.68
CA LEU A 76 -4.02 -28.22 1.01
C LEU A 76 -4.67 -29.49 1.57
N LEU A 77 -5.69 -29.33 2.41
CA LEU A 77 -6.55 -30.43 2.84
C LEU A 77 -7.28 -31.10 1.66
N GLY A 78 -7.79 -30.31 0.71
CA GLY A 78 -8.39 -30.80 -0.53
C GLY A 78 -7.43 -31.58 -1.44
N MET A 79 -6.12 -31.33 -1.34
CA MET A 79 -5.06 -32.13 -1.99
C MET A 79 -4.70 -33.42 -1.23
N GLY A 80 -5.30 -33.65 -0.05
CA GLY A 80 -4.98 -34.78 0.82
C GLY A 80 -3.77 -34.56 1.73
N TYR A 81 -3.23 -33.33 1.82
CA TYR A 81 -2.16 -33.03 2.76
C TYR A 81 -2.74 -32.73 4.15
N GLN A 82 -2.20 -33.37 5.19
CA GLN A 82 -2.64 -33.18 6.58
C GLN A 82 -1.46 -32.85 7.51
N GLY A 83 -1.78 -32.23 8.64
CA GLY A 83 -0.83 -31.91 9.71
C GLY A 83 0.39 -31.14 9.23
N THR A 84 1.58 -31.62 9.62
CA THR A 84 2.87 -31.02 9.27
C THR A 84 3.09 -30.91 7.76
N LYS A 85 2.60 -31.87 6.97
CA LYS A 85 2.78 -31.86 5.51
C LYS A 85 2.00 -30.73 4.85
N ALA A 86 0.80 -30.41 5.35
CA ALA A 86 0.05 -29.25 4.86
C ALA A 86 0.78 -27.94 5.18
N GLN A 87 1.28 -27.79 6.41
CA GLN A 87 2.07 -26.60 6.78
C GLN A 87 3.34 -26.46 5.93
N LEU A 88 4.04 -27.56 5.64
CA LEU A 88 5.22 -27.52 4.77
C LEU A 88 4.86 -27.06 3.34
N MET A 89 3.69 -27.45 2.83
CA MET A 89 3.21 -27.06 1.51
C MET A 89 2.66 -25.63 1.45
N SER A 90 2.43 -24.94 2.58
CA SER A 90 2.09 -23.51 2.57
C SER A 90 3.32 -22.61 2.43
N VAL A 91 4.51 -23.11 2.78
CA VAL A 91 5.77 -22.36 2.75
C VAL A 91 6.14 -21.87 1.34
N PRO A 92 6.07 -22.68 0.26
CA PRO A 92 6.57 -22.25 -1.04
C PRO A 92 5.82 -21.04 -1.63
N PRO A 93 4.48 -20.93 -1.59
CA PRO A 93 3.78 -19.71 -1.99
C PRO A 93 4.26 -18.46 -1.25
N TYR A 94 4.47 -18.55 0.07
CA TYR A 94 4.97 -17.44 0.88
C TYR A 94 6.44 -17.10 0.59
N ALA A 95 7.29 -18.09 0.35
CA ALA A 95 8.70 -17.87 0.01
C ALA A 95 8.84 -17.12 -1.32
N VAL A 96 8.07 -17.52 -2.33
CA VAL A 96 8.03 -16.83 -3.63
C VAL A 96 7.48 -15.41 -3.47
N ALA A 97 6.42 -15.24 -2.66
CA ALA A 97 5.87 -13.92 -2.38
C ALA A 97 6.87 -13.01 -1.65
N ALA A 98 7.66 -13.54 -0.72
CA ALA A 98 8.72 -12.80 -0.04
C ALA A 98 9.81 -12.34 -1.02
N ALA A 99 10.29 -13.25 -1.88
CA ALA A 99 11.27 -12.91 -2.92
C ALA A 99 10.74 -11.83 -3.88
N MET A 100 9.49 -11.96 -4.32
CA MET A 100 8.83 -10.95 -5.17
C MET A 100 8.65 -9.61 -4.46
N THR A 101 8.35 -9.63 -3.16
CA THR A 101 8.19 -8.40 -2.36
C THR A 101 9.50 -7.62 -2.31
N VAL A 102 10.63 -8.31 -2.09
CA VAL A 102 11.96 -7.69 -2.10
C VAL A 102 12.32 -7.17 -3.49
N PHE A 103 12.09 -7.97 -4.54
CA PHE A 103 12.39 -7.59 -5.92
C PHE A 103 11.62 -6.34 -6.35
N ILE A 104 10.32 -6.31 -6.08
CA ILE A 104 9.47 -5.17 -6.41
C ILE A 104 9.81 -3.95 -5.58
N GLY A 105 10.11 -4.12 -4.28
CA GLY A 105 10.58 -3.02 -3.44
C GLY A 105 11.83 -2.37 -4.04
N TRP A 106 12.84 -3.18 -4.38
CA TRP A 106 14.06 -2.70 -5.03
C TRP A 106 13.79 -2.02 -6.38
N LEU A 107 12.95 -2.60 -7.22
CA LEU A 107 12.61 -2.06 -8.53
C LEU A 107 11.85 -0.73 -8.42
N ALA A 108 10.86 -0.66 -7.53
CA ALA A 108 10.01 0.51 -7.31
C ALA A 108 10.79 1.65 -6.67
N ASP A 109 11.73 1.35 -5.77
CA ASP A 109 12.61 2.34 -5.16
C ASP A 109 13.59 2.94 -6.18
N ARG A 110 14.15 2.12 -7.08
CA ARG A 110 15.11 2.58 -8.09
C ARG A 110 14.46 3.38 -9.22
N THR A 111 13.29 2.93 -9.70
CA THR A 111 12.59 3.54 -10.85
C THR A 111 11.65 4.67 -10.45
N LYS A 112 11.25 4.73 -9.17
CA LYS A 112 10.16 5.58 -8.67
C LYS A 112 8.81 5.33 -9.37
N TRP A 113 8.65 4.21 -10.07
CA TRP A 113 7.44 3.82 -10.81
C TRP A 113 6.49 2.97 -9.95
N ARG A 114 6.15 3.49 -8.78
CA ARG A 114 5.38 2.74 -7.77
C ARG A 114 3.99 2.37 -8.27
N GLY A 115 3.29 3.28 -8.96
CA GLY A 115 1.98 3.01 -9.54
C GLY A 115 2.02 1.91 -10.60
N TYR A 116 2.98 1.95 -11.54
CA TYR A 116 3.13 0.92 -12.57
C TYR A 116 3.44 -0.47 -11.99
N CYS A 117 4.35 -0.53 -11.01
CA CYS A 117 4.64 -1.79 -10.32
C CYS A 117 3.37 -2.36 -9.68
N ASN A 118 2.60 -1.51 -8.99
CA ASN A 118 1.37 -1.94 -8.32
C ASN A 118 0.31 -2.42 -9.32
N MET A 119 0.18 -1.80 -10.50
CA MET A 119 -0.75 -2.24 -11.55
C MET A 119 -0.40 -3.64 -12.09
N VAL A 120 0.87 -3.89 -12.39
CA VAL A 120 1.30 -5.19 -12.94
C VAL A 120 1.08 -6.31 -11.91
N ILE A 121 1.47 -6.06 -10.67
CA ILE A 121 1.41 -7.06 -9.60
C ILE A 121 -0.03 -7.34 -9.18
N SER A 122 -0.85 -6.30 -9.06
CA SER A 122 -2.28 -6.47 -8.75
C SER A 122 -3.01 -7.23 -9.86
N PHE A 123 -2.65 -7.03 -11.13
CA PHE A 123 -3.18 -7.84 -12.23
C PHE A 123 -2.78 -9.32 -12.10
N ILE A 124 -1.52 -9.63 -11.79
CA ILE A 124 -1.04 -11.01 -11.56
C ILE A 124 -1.85 -11.69 -10.46
N GLY A 125 -2.11 -10.98 -9.35
CA GLY A 125 -2.92 -11.57 -8.28
C GLY A 125 -4.40 -11.69 -8.63
N CYS A 126 -4.97 -10.78 -9.44
CA CYS A 126 -6.33 -10.95 -9.98
C CYS A 126 -6.42 -12.24 -10.80
N VAL A 127 -5.41 -12.54 -11.63
CA VAL A 127 -5.34 -13.81 -12.36
C VAL A 127 -5.26 -15.00 -11.40
N GLY A 128 -4.46 -14.90 -10.32
CA GLY A 128 -4.39 -15.94 -9.29
C GLY A 128 -5.73 -16.25 -8.63
N PHE A 129 -6.48 -15.22 -8.20
CA PHE A 129 -7.81 -15.40 -7.63
C PHE A 129 -8.87 -15.81 -8.66
N ALA A 130 -8.75 -15.38 -9.92
CA ALA A 130 -9.60 -15.86 -10.99
C ALA A 130 -9.39 -17.36 -11.26
N MET A 131 -8.14 -17.85 -11.22
CA MET A 131 -7.84 -19.29 -11.32
C MET A 131 -8.46 -20.07 -10.16
N LEU A 132 -8.37 -19.54 -8.94
CA LEU A 132 -8.98 -20.14 -7.75
C LEU A 132 -10.49 -20.27 -7.87
N LEU A 133 -11.15 -19.26 -8.47
CA LEU A 133 -12.60 -19.25 -8.70
C LEU A 133 -13.02 -20.15 -9.87
N ALA A 134 -12.22 -20.22 -10.94
CA ALA A 134 -12.59 -20.90 -12.19
C ALA A 134 -12.51 -22.44 -12.11
N THR A 135 -11.72 -23.00 -11.18
CA THR A 135 -11.46 -24.44 -11.12
C THR A 135 -11.74 -25.05 -9.76
N GLN A 136 -12.14 -26.32 -9.77
CA GLN A 136 -12.25 -27.16 -8.57
C GLN A 136 -11.06 -28.10 -8.42
N ASN A 137 -10.13 -28.11 -9.38
CA ASN A 137 -8.96 -28.98 -9.31
C ASN A 137 -7.97 -28.43 -8.25
N PRO A 138 -7.72 -29.15 -7.15
CA PRO A 138 -6.87 -28.65 -6.06
C PRO A 138 -5.44 -28.33 -6.51
N ARG A 139 -4.92 -29.02 -7.55
CA ARG A 139 -3.58 -28.75 -8.10
C ARG A 139 -3.51 -27.40 -8.80
N ILE A 140 -4.55 -27.05 -9.56
CA ILE A 140 -4.63 -25.75 -10.24
C ILE A 140 -4.88 -24.65 -9.20
N GLN A 141 -5.69 -24.92 -8.19
CA GLN A 141 -5.90 -23.98 -7.09
C GLN A 141 -4.59 -23.68 -6.35
N TYR A 142 -3.78 -24.71 -6.07
CA TYR A 142 -2.45 -24.53 -5.49
C TYR A 142 -1.52 -23.71 -6.39
N ALA A 143 -1.54 -23.87 -7.71
CA ALA A 143 -0.80 -22.98 -8.61
C ALA A 143 -1.31 -21.53 -8.54
N GLY A 144 -2.63 -21.34 -8.44
CA GLY A 144 -3.27 -20.03 -8.26
C GLY A 144 -2.83 -19.32 -6.98
N THR A 145 -2.50 -20.06 -5.91
CA THR A 145 -2.02 -19.43 -4.67
C THR A 145 -0.65 -18.78 -4.81
N PHE A 146 0.22 -19.29 -5.69
CA PHE A 146 1.50 -18.61 -5.99
C PHE A 146 1.25 -17.26 -6.65
N LEU A 147 0.40 -17.21 -7.67
CA LEU A 147 0.06 -15.96 -8.35
C LEU A 147 -0.65 -14.98 -7.41
N GLY A 148 -1.59 -15.47 -6.60
CA GLY A 148 -2.28 -14.68 -5.59
C GLY A 148 -1.31 -14.07 -4.56
N ALA A 149 -0.42 -14.89 -4.00
CA ALA A 149 0.57 -14.43 -3.02
C ALA A 149 1.56 -13.42 -3.63
N MET A 150 2.08 -13.70 -4.84
CA MET A 150 2.92 -12.75 -5.57
C MET A 150 2.21 -11.43 -5.88
N GLY A 151 0.88 -11.45 -6.05
CA GLY A 151 0.07 -10.26 -6.31
C GLY A 151 -0.30 -9.45 -5.07
N ILE A 152 -0.44 -10.09 -3.91
CA ILE A 152 -0.87 -9.43 -2.67
C ILE A 152 0.31 -8.84 -1.91
N TYR A 153 1.32 -9.66 -1.61
CA TYR A 153 2.36 -9.30 -0.64
C TYR A 153 3.22 -8.09 -1.05
N PRO A 154 3.68 -7.97 -2.30
CA PRO A 154 4.45 -6.80 -2.73
C PRO A 154 3.63 -5.51 -2.73
N CYS A 155 2.30 -5.60 -2.94
CA CYS A 155 1.42 -4.44 -2.96
C CYS A 155 1.28 -3.78 -1.58
N VAL A 156 1.47 -4.53 -0.48
CA VAL A 156 1.37 -4.01 0.90
C VAL A 156 2.42 -2.91 1.15
N PRO A 157 3.74 -3.19 1.11
CA PRO A 157 4.75 -2.16 1.34
C PRO A 157 4.76 -1.13 0.20
N ASN A 158 4.55 -1.55 -1.06
CA ASN A 158 4.60 -0.62 -2.19
C ASN A 158 3.51 0.46 -2.10
N THR A 159 2.27 0.08 -1.77
CA THR A 159 1.16 1.04 -1.59
C THR A 159 1.44 1.99 -0.43
N LEU A 160 1.95 1.48 0.69
CA LEU A 160 2.21 2.31 1.87
C LEU A 160 3.36 3.31 1.64
N SER A 161 4.43 2.86 0.97
CA SER A 161 5.52 3.73 0.56
C SER A 161 5.08 4.73 -0.51
N TRP A 162 4.21 4.34 -1.44
CA TRP A 162 3.65 5.26 -2.45
C TRP A 162 2.79 6.35 -1.82
N ALA A 163 1.97 5.99 -0.83
CA ALA A 163 1.19 6.95 -0.06
C ALA A 163 2.10 7.91 0.72
N SER A 164 3.12 7.38 1.39
CA SER A 164 4.06 8.17 2.19
C SER A 164 4.89 9.16 1.36
N ASN A 165 5.27 8.80 0.13
CA ASN A 165 6.02 9.68 -0.76
C ASN A 165 5.19 10.81 -1.37
N ASN A 166 3.86 10.70 -1.32
CA ASN A 166 2.93 11.66 -1.88
C ASN A 166 2.34 12.61 -0.84
N VAL A 167 2.88 12.60 0.39
CA VAL A 167 2.50 13.51 1.47
C VAL A 167 3.74 14.11 2.11
N GLU A 168 3.77 15.43 2.17
CA GLU A 168 4.77 16.23 2.86
C GLU A 168 4.29 16.56 4.28
N GLY A 169 5.23 16.67 5.21
CA GLY A 169 4.95 16.93 6.62
C GLY A 169 4.81 15.65 7.44
N VAL A 170 5.61 15.55 8.51
CA VAL A 170 5.74 14.33 9.32
C VAL A 170 4.41 13.95 9.98
N TYR A 171 3.68 14.92 10.54
CA TYR A 171 2.41 14.67 11.24
C TYR A 171 1.27 14.32 10.29
N LYS A 172 1.10 15.06 9.19
CA LYS A 172 0.06 14.76 8.18
C LYS A 172 0.27 13.36 7.59
N ARG A 173 1.52 13.03 7.25
CA ARG A 173 1.90 11.70 6.75
C ARG A 173 1.63 10.60 7.78
N GLY A 174 2.01 10.82 9.04
CA GLY A 174 1.75 9.87 10.12
C GLY A 174 0.26 9.58 10.31
N VAL A 175 -0.58 10.62 10.32
CA VAL A 175 -2.05 10.44 10.40
C VAL A 175 -2.59 9.72 9.17
N MET A 176 -2.16 10.10 7.96
CA MET A 176 -2.59 9.44 6.73
C MET A 176 -2.23 7.95 6.75
N VAL A 177 -0.99 7.60 7.09
CA VAL A 177 -0.54 6.21 7.24
C VAL A 177 -1.40 5.47 8.27
N GLY A 178 -1.68 6.10 9.43
CA GLY A 178 -2.54 5.53 10.46
C GLY A 178 -3.96 5.24 9.96
N ILE A 179 -4.56 6.15 9.20
CA ILE A 179 -5.89 5.95 8.60
C ILE A 179 -5.86 4.82 7.56
N VAL A 180 -4.88 4.82 6.65
CA VAL A 180 -4.78 3.80 5.60
C VAL A 180 -4.60 2.40 6.20
N VAL A 181 -3.68 2.26 7.17
CA VAL A 181 -3.42 0.98 7.83
C VAL A 181 -4.60 0.56 8.71
N GLY A 182 -5.20 1.50 9.46
CA GLY A 182 -6.39 1.22 10.28
C GLY A 182 -7.57 0.74 9.44
N TRP A 183 -7.88 1.46 8.36
CA TRP A 183 -8.92 1.07 7.40
C TRP A 183 -8.64 -0.29 6.76
N GLY A 184 -7.38 -0.56 6.40
CA GLY A 184 -6.95 -1.87 5.93
C GLY A 184 -7.28 -3.00 6.91
N ASN A 185 -6.91 -2.85 8.18
CA ASN A 185 -7.11 -3.90 9.18
C ASN A 185 -8.60 -4.17 9.47
N MET A 186 -9.49 -3.18 9.32
CA MET A 186 -10.94 -3.38 9.45
C MET A 186 -11.48 -4.41 8.45
N ASN A 187 -10.80 -4.63 7.31
CA ASN A 187 -11.18 -5.64 6.33
C ASN A 187 -10.99 -7.08 6.81
N GLY A 188 -10.29 -7.30 7.93
CA GLY A 188 -10.25 -8.61 8.60
C GLY A 188 -11.66 -9.11 8.93
N VAL A 189 -12.56 -8.22 9.36
CA VAL A 189 -13.96 -8.55 9.66
C VAL A 189 -14.73 -8.96 8.40
N ILE A 190 -14.47 -8.30 7.27
CA ILE A 190 -15.11 -8.65 5.99
C ILE A 190 -14.60 -10.03 5.54
N SER A 191 -13.28 -10.23 5.52
CA SER A 191 -12.65 -11.47 5.06
C SER A 191 -13.11 -12.72 5.83
N SER A 192 -13.42 -12.59 7.11
CA SER A 192 -13.89 -13.71 7.93
C SER A 192 -15.38 -14.05 7.73
N ASN A 193 -16.18 -13.10 7.24
CA ASN A 193 -17.64 -13.25 7.09
C ASN A 193 -18.11 -13.54 5.65
N ILE A 194 -17.23 -13.46 4.65
CA ILE A 194 -17.58 -13.71 3.25
C ILE A 194 -17.55 -15.20 2.85
N TYR A 195 -17.00 -16.07 3.70
CA TYR A 195 -16.86 -17.51 3.45
C TYR A 195 -17.93 -18.31 4.18
N PHE A 196 -19.02 -18.64 3.48
CA PHE A 196 -20.11 -19.41 4.09
C PHE A 196 -19.85 -20.92 4.05
N PRO A 197 -20.03 -21.66 5.17
CA PRO A 197 -19.87 -23.12 5.21
C PRO A 197 -20.78 -23.87 4.22
N ARG A 198 -21.95 -23.30 3.91
CA ARG A 198 -22.92 -23.87 2.95
C ARG A 198 -22.41 -23.90 1.50
N GLU A 199 -21.37 -23.13 1.18
CA GLU A 199 -20.81 -23.02 -0.17
C GLU A 199 -19.57 -23.92 -0.35
N LYS A 200 -19.27 -24.78 0.62
CA LYS A 200 -18.22 -25.79 0.49
C LYS A 200 -18.47 -26.67 -0.75
N PRO A 201 -17.42 -27.03 -1.52
CA PRO A 201 -16.01 -26.64 -1.40
C PRO A 201 -15.62 -25.39 -2.21
N LYS A 202 -16.53 -24.84 -3.04
CA LYS A 202 -16.21 -23.76 -4.00
C LYS A 202 -16.04 -22.40 -3.34
N TYR A 203 -16.82 -22.10 -2.30
CA TYR A 203 -16.87 -20.78 -1.66
C TYR A 203 -16.92 -19.62 -2.67
N THR A 204 -17.80 -19.74 -3.66
CA THR A 204 -17.88 -18.83 -4.81
C THR A 204 -18.04 -17.38 -4.36
N THR A 205 -18.87 -17.12 -3.35
CA THR A 205 -19.13 -15.77 -2.85
C THR A 205 -17.89 -15.14 -2.24
N GLY A 206 -17.13 -15.90 -1.44
CA GLY A 206 -15.87 -15.43 -0.85
C GLY A 206 -14.84 -15.10 -1.92
N HIS A 207 -14.57 -16.04 -2.83
CA HIS A 207 -13.59 -15.84 -3.90
C HIS A 207 -13.98 -14.71 -4.87
N ALA A 208 -15.26 -14.60 -5.23
CA ALA A 208 -15.75 -13.52 -6.07
C ALA A 208 -15.64 -12.15 -5.38
N THR A 209 -15.94 -12.08 -4.07
CA THR A 209 -15.78 -10.84 -3.29
C THR A 209 -14.32 -10.42 -3.22
N VAL A 210 -13.41 -11.35 -2.94
CA VAL A 210 -11.96 -11.08 -2.91
C VAL A 210 -11.47 -10.60 -4.27
N LEU A 211 -11.89 -11.26 -5.36
CA LEU A 211 -11.53 -10.85 -6.71
C LEU A 211 -12.08 -9.47 -7.05
N ALA A 212 -13.31 -9.15 -6.64
CA ALA A 212 -13.91 -7.84 -6.83
C ALA A 212 -13.15 -6.75 -6.07
N PHE A 213 -12.76 -7.00 -4.81
CA PHE A 213 -11.93 -6.07 -4.04
C PHE A 213 -10.56 -5.86 -4.70
N MET A 214 -9.94 -6.94 -5.16
CA MET A 214 -8.64 -6.87 -5.79
C MET A 214 -8.69 -6.13 -7.14
N PHE A 215 -9.72 -6.37 -7.95
CA PHE A 215 -9.86 -5.72 -9.24
C PHE A 215 -10.34 -4.27 -9.11
N ALA A 216 -11.41 -4.01 -8.37
CA ALA A 216 -11.99 -2.67 -8.28
C ALA A 216 -11.18 -1.74 -7.38
N CYS A 217 -10.79 -2.22 -6.19
CA CYS A 217 -10.16 -1.37 -5.18
C CYS A 217 -8.64 -1.30 -5.36
N LEU A 218 -7.97 -2.43 -5.58
CA LEU A 218 -6.53 -2.43 -5.77
C LEU A 218 -6.12 -2.05 -7.20
N PHE A 219 -6.51 -2.83 -8.22
CA PHE A 219 -6.10 -2.54 -9.60
C PHE A 219 -6.73 -1.24 -10.12
N GLY A 220 -8.07 -1.12 -10.04
CA GLY A 220 -8.82 0.07 -10.41
C GLY A 220 -8.44 1.30 -9.59
N GLY A 221 -8.31 1.16 -8.27
CA GLY A 221 -7.88 2.25 -7.39
C GLY A 221 -6.45 2.71 -7.65
N THR A 222 -5.53 1.79 -7.99
CA THR A 222 -4.17 2.15 -8.41
C THR A 222 -4.19 2.94 -9.72
N ILE A 223 -4.95 2.49 -10.73
CA ILE A 223 -5.12 3.18 -12.00
C ILE A 223 -5.64 4.60 -11.78
N LEU A 224 -6.73 4.73 -11.02
CA LEU A 224 -7.34 6.01 -10.72
C LEU A 224 -6.35 6.95 -10.02
N THR A 225 -5.70 6.47 -8.96
CA THR A 225 -4.73 7.27 -8.18
C THR A 225 -3.55 7.70 -9.06
N HIS A 226 -3.01 6.80 -9.87
CA HIS A 226 -1.89 7.08 -10.78
C HIS A 226 -2.23 8.20 -11.78
N PHE A 227 -3.39 8.11 -12.43
CA PHE A 227 -3.81 9.11 -13.41
C PHE A 227 -4.19 10.45 -12.77
N LEU A 228 -4.79 10.43 -11.58
CA LEU A 228 -5.08 11.66 -10.82
C LEU A 228 -3.80 12.38 -10.40
N LEU A 229 -2.80 11.66 -9.89
CA LEU A 229 -1.50 12.23 -9.54
C LEU A 229 -0.77 12.74 -10.78
N LYS A 230 -0.79 12.00 -11.89
CA LYS A 230 -0.19 12.44 -13.16
C LYS A 230 -0.87 13.69 -13.72
N ARG A 231 -2.20 13.77 -13.62
CA ARG A 231 -2.98 14.96 -14.01
C ARG A 231 -2.60 16.16 -13.16
N GLU A 232 -2.56 16.00 -11.84
CA GLU A 232 -2.21 17.10 -10.93
C GLU A 232 -0.77 17.59 -11.17
N ASN A 233 0.17 16.67 -11.39
CA ASN A 233 1.54 17.01 -11.81
C ASN A 233 1.58 17.80 -13.13
N SER A 234 0.74 17.44 -14.11
CA SER A 234 0.66 18.18 -15.38
C SER A 234 0.08 19.58 -15.20
N LEU A 235 -0.91 19.75 -14.31
CA LEU A 235 -1.49 21.05 -14.01
C LEU A 235 -0.49 21.97 -13.29
N ARG A 236 0.28 21.42 -12.36
CA ARG A 236 1.37 22.13 -11.65
C ARG A 236 2.48 22.57 -12.61
N LYS A 237 2.94 21.67 -13.48
CA LYS A 237 3.96 22.00 -14.51
C LYS A 237 3.50 23.05 -15.52
N ALA A 238 2.19 23.16 -15.76
CA ALA A 238 1.60 24.16 -16.64
C ALA A 238 1.31 25.51 -15.95
N GLY A 239 1.74 25.70 -14.69
CA GLY A 239 1.52 26.91 -13.90
C GLY A 239 0.07 27.14 -13.46
N LYS A 240 -0.85 26.19 -13.72
CA LYS A 240 -2.28 26.34 -13.41
C LYS A 240 -2.59 26.33 -11.91
N ARG A 241 -1.59 26.07 -11.06
CA ARG A 241 -1.69 26.01 -9.60
C ARG A 241 -0.91 27.15 -8.91
N ASP A 242 -0.28 28.04 -9.66
CA ASP A 242 0.61 29.07 -9.10
C ASP A 242 -0.19 30.10 -8.27
N HIS A 243 -1.45 30.35 -8.63
CA HIS A 243 -2.40 31.15 -7.84
C HIS A 243 -2.61 30.66 -6.39
N TRP A 244 -2.18 29.44 -6.03
CA TRP A 244 -2.24 28.97 -4.64
C TRP A 244 -1.20 29.60 -3.72
N VAL A 245 -0.16 30.22 -4.28
CA VAL A 245 0.96 30.81 -3.53
C VAL A 245 1.16 32.31 -3.76
N GLU A 246 0.49 32.92 -4.74
CA GLU A 246 0.68 34.33 -5.15
C GLU A 246 0.53 35.35 -4.00
N ASP A 247 -0.41 35.14 -3.07
CA ASP A 247 -0.67 36.05 -1.94
C ASP A 247 -0.17 35.54 -0.58
N LYS A 248 0.74 34.56 -0.56
CA LYS A 248 1.16 33.89 0.69
C LYS A 248 2.57 34.26 1.11
N SER A 249 2.77 34.45 2.40
CA SER A 249 4.11 34.54 2.99
C SER A 249 4.88 33.21 2.85
N GLN A 250 6.21 33.27 2.96
CA GLN A 250 7.06 32.06 2.88
C GLN A 250 6.70 31.00 3.92
N GLU A 251 6.27 31.42 5.12
CA GLU A 251 5.78 30.50 6.16
C GLU A 251 4.46 29.85 5.76
N GLU A 252 3.50 30.62 5.22
CA GLU A 252 2.23 30.07 4.74
C GLU A 252 2.41 29.11 3.57
N ILE A 253 3.34 29.40 2.66
CA ILE A 253 3.71 28.50 1.56
C ILE A 253 4.26 27.20 2.14
N ARG A 254 5.18 27.26 3.11
CA ARG A 254 5.74 26.06 3.77
C ARG A 254 4.65 25.23 4.46
N MET A 255 3.66 25.88 5.07
CA MET A 255 2.53 25.21 5.74
C MET A 255 1.57 24.49 4.77
N LEU A 256 1.60 24.79 3.46
CA LEU A 256 0.81 24.07 2.46
C LEU A 256 1.31 22.64 2.21
N GLY A 257 2.58 22.33 2.54
CA GLY A 257 3.16 20.99 2.38
C GLY A 257 3.01 20.46 0.95
N ASP A 258 2.35 19.31 0.79
CA ASP A 258 2.17 18.64 -0.51
C ASP A 258 1.19 19.35 -1.46
N CYS A 259 0.47 20.37 -0.96
CA CYS A 259 -0.38 21.23 -1.79
C CYS A 259 0.42 22.33 -2.50
N ARG A 260 1.72 22.48 -2.23
CA ARG A 260 2.52 23.48 -2.92
C ARG A 260 2.67 23.16 -4.43
N PRO A 261 2.67 24.17 -5.32
CA PRO A 261 2.82 23.95 -6.77
C PRO A 261 4.16 23.33 -7.18
N ASP A 262 5.22 23.56 -6.40
CA ASP A 262 6.57 23.00 -6.63
C ASP A 262 6.67 21.52 -6.24
N PHE A 263 5.77 21.02 -5.40
CA PHE A 263 5.76 19.61 -5.01
C PHE A 263 5.25 18.74 -6.17
N ILE A 264 6.08 17.79 -6.63
CA ILE A 264 5.72 16.85 -7.70
C ILE A 264 5.44 15.48 -7.09
N TYR A 265 4.24 14.97 -7.31
CA TYR A 265 3.83 13.64 -6.85
C TYR A 265 4.58 12.52 -7.57
N THR A 266 4.88 11.46 -6.84
CA THR A 266 5.39 10.21 -7.41
C THR A 266 4.23 9.44 -8.03
N THR A 267 4.34 9.10 -9.31
CA THR A 267 3.34 8.31 -10.06
C THR A 267 3.76 6.84 -10.12
#